data_AF-A0A7X7QWH3-F1
#
_entry.id   AF-A0A7X7QWH3-F1
#
_cell.length_a   1.000
_cell.length_b   1.000
_cell.length_c   1.000
_cell.angle_alpha   90.00
_cell.angle_beta   90.00
_cell.angle_gamma   90.00
#
_symmetry.space_group_name_H-M   'P 1'
#
loop_
_entity.id
_entity.type
_entity.pdbx_description
1 polymer ?
#
loop_
_entity_poly.entity_id
_entity_poly.type
_entity_poly.pdbx_seq_one_letter_code
_entity_poly.pdbx_strand_id
1 'polypeptide(L)'
;MTCIDGGEHEFGDWVVVREATEEEEGLKEKACTVCGHKISAPISVVKHTDPGSYRGANWWIILIIVLAGGAIGATILVNRAKSKKKEEEKQ
;
A
#
# COMPACT_ATOMS: atom_id res chain seq x y z
N MET A 1 12.88 12.67 35.55
CA MET A 1 14.30 12.40 35.28
C MET A 1 14.89 13.73 34.81
N THR A 2 15.62 14.43 35.68
CA THR A 2 16.23 15.72 35.36
C THR A 2 17.72 15.53 35.10
N CYS A 3 18.32 16.41 34.32
CA CYS A 3 19.74 16.38 34.00
C CYS A 3 20.59 16.80 35.23
N ILE A 4 21.91 16.58 35.17
CA ILE A 4 22.82 16.79 36.31
C ILE A 4 23.01 18.27 36.66
N ASP A 5 22.78 19.15 35.68
CA ASP A 5 22.74 20.60 35.82
C ASP A 5 21.40 21.10 36.41
N GLY A 6 20.46 20.20 36.69
CA GLY A 6 19.12 20.52 37.19
C GLY A 6 18.15 20.94 36.09
N GLY A 7 18.56 20.94 34.83
CA GLY A 7 17.75 21.26 33.67
C GLY A 7 17.08 20.05 33.01
N GLU A 8 16.49 20.29 31.85
CA GLU A 8 16.02 19.24 30.95
C GLU A 8 17.20 18.66 30.16
N HIS A 9 17.08 17.40 29.71
CA HIS A 9 18.20 16.75 29.01
C HIS A 9 18.40 17.35 27.61
N GLU A 10 19.57 17.96 27.41
CA GLU A 10 20.04 18.34 26.08
C GLU A 10 20.67 17.12 25.41
N PHE A 11 19.90 16.46 24.53
CA PHE A 11 20.41 15.36 23.73
C PHE A 11 20.93 15.86 22.38
N GLY A 12 22.11 15.37 21.98
CA GLY A 12 22.66 15.60 20.65
C GLY A 12 21.99 14.79 19.55
N ASP A 13 22.69 14.61 18.44
CA ASP A 13 22.19 13.88 17.27
C ASP A 13 21.92 12.40 17.55
N TRP A 14 20.94 11.86 16.81
CA TRP A 14 20.66 10.42 16.81
C TRP A 14 21.70 9.68 15.99
N VAL A 15 22.35 8.70 16.61
CA VAL A 15 23.30 7.79 15.97
C VAL A 15 22.64 6.44 15.78
N VAL A 16 22.67 5.90 14.57
CA VAL A 16 22.17 4.55 14.29
C VAL A 16 23.19 3.54 14.80
N VAL A 17 22.80 2.75 15.79
CA VAL A 17 23.62 1.67 16.37
C VAL A 17 23.36 0.36 15.65
N ARG A 18 22.13 0.18 15.14
CA ARG A 18 21.73 -0.95 14.31
C ARG A 18 20.84 -0.46 13.20
N GLU A 19 21.19 -0.77 11.95
CA GLU A 19 20.35 -0.41 10.81
C GLU A 19 19.06 -1.23 10.83
N ALA A 20 17.96 -0.61 10.43
CA ALA A 20 16.69 -1.33 10.25
C ALA A 20 16.76 -2.12 8.94
N THR A 21 16.40 -3.39 8.99
CA THR A 21 16.30 -4.26 7.81
C THR A 21 14.83 -4.48 7.46
N GLU A 22 14.55 -5.29 6.45
CA GLU A 22 13.18 -5.66 6.05
C GLU A 22 12.51 -6.55 7.12
N GLU A 23 13.32 -7.32 7.87
CA GLU A 23 12.85 -8.31 8.85
C GLU A 23 13.09 -7.87 10.31
N GLU A 24 14.13 -7.07 10.57
CA GLU A 24 14.55 -6.71 11.92
C GLU A 24 14.49 -5.20 12.18
N GLU A 25 13.98 -4.82 13.35
CA GLU A 25 13.96 -3.43 13.79
C GLU A 25 15.38 -2.90 14.04
N GLY A 26 15.65 -1.71 13.50
CA GLY A 26 16.88 -0.99 13.77
C GLY A 26 16.85 -0.33 15.14
N LEU A 27 17.99 0.19 15.57
CA LEU A 27 18.12 0.92 16.83
C LEU A 27 18.95 2.17 16.62
N LYS A 28 18.43 3.30 17.09
CA LYS A 28 19.19 4.54 17.21
C LYS A 28 19.34 4.93 18.67
N GLU A 29 20.48 5.52 18.99
CA GLU A 29 20.80 6.03 20.31
C GLU A 29 21.21 7.49 20.23
N LYS A 30 20.93 8.26 21.29
CA LYS A 30 21.53 9.58 21.47
C LYS A 30 21.94 9.79 22.92
N ALA A 31 22.99 10.57 23.11
CA ALA A 31 23.52 10.87 24.42
C ALA A 31 23.24 12.34 24.80
N CYS A 32 22.95 12.56 26.07
CA CYS A 32 22.90 13.90 26.63
C CYS A 32 24.33 14.48 26.67
N THR A 33 24.51 15.66 26.10
CA THR A 33 25.83 16.34 26.00
C THR A 33 26.33 16.81 27.37
N VAL A 34 25.42 17.00 28.33
CA VAL A 34 25.71 17.51 29.66
C VAL A 34 26.06 16.38 30.65
N CYS A 35 25.22 15.35 30.76
CA CYS A 35 25.38 14.28 31.76
C CYS A 35 25.76 12.91 31.20
N GLY A 36 25.83 12.76 29.87
CA GLY A 36 26.16 11.49 29.22
C GLY A 36 25.05 10.44 29.24
N HIS A 37 23.85 10.78 29.74
CA HIS A 37 22.72 9.86 29.76
C HIS A 37 22.31 9.47 28.34
N LYS A 38 22.23 8.16 28.07
CA LYS A 38 21.91 7.61 26.75
C LYS A 38 20.44 7.20 26.70
N ILE A 39 19.80 7.47 25.58
CA ILE A 39 18.47 6.93 25.28
C ILE A 39 18.50 6.19 23.96
N SER A 40 17.80 5.06 23.90
CA SER A 40 17.63 4.25 22.70
C SER A 40 16.20 4.32 22.20
N ALA A 41 16.01 4.42 20.89
CA ALA A 41 14.69 4.34 20.25
C ALA A 41 14.73 3.34 19.08
N PRO A 42 13.68 2.53 18.90
CA PRO A 42 13.58 1.62 17.76
C PRO A 42 13.43 2.41 16.45
N ILE A 43 13.99 1.87 15.38
CA ILE A 43 13.78 2.31 14.00
C ILE A 43 12.91 1.23 13.35
N SER A 44 11.73 1.62 12.88
CA SER A 44 10.80 0.70 12.23
C SER A 44 11.43 0.04 11.01
N VAL A 45 11.11 -1.24 10.79
CA VAL A 45 11.51 -2.00 9.60
C VAL A 45 11.19 -1.26 8.31
N VAL A 46 12.10 -1.33 7.34
CA VAL A 46 11.89 -0.76 6.01
C VAL A 46 11.02 -1.73 5.22
N LYS A 47 9.70 -1.53 5.26
CA LYS A 47 8.78 -2.32 4.43
C LYS A 47 8.76 -1.74 3.03
N HIS A 48 9.27 -2.49 2.06
CA HIS A 48 8.97 -2.24 0.66
C HIS A 48 7.49 -2.52 0.44
N THR A 49 6.68 -1.48 0.30
CA THR A 49 5.36 -1.62 -0.31
C THR A 49 5.60 -1.79 -1.80
N ASP A 50 5.66 -3.02 -2.30
CA ASP A 50 5.66 -3.26 -3.74
C ASP A 50 4.37 -2.69 -4.35
N PRO A 51 4.43 -1.59 -5.14
CA PRO A 51 3.26 -1.06 -5.79
C PRO A 51 2.96 -1.97 -6.99
N GLY A 52 2.16 -3.01 -6.77
CA GLY A 52 1.59 -3.82 -7.85
C GLY A 52 2.05 -5.27 -7.89
N SER A 53 1.87 -5.99 -6.78
CA SER A 53 1.81 -7.46 -6.83
C SER A 53 0.52 -7.90 -7.53
N TYR A 54 0.55 -8.06 -8.87
CA TYR A 54 -0.50 -8.73 -9.66
C TYR A 54 -0.52 -10.24 -9.32
N ARG A 55 -0.78 -10.60 -8.06
CA ARG A 55 -0.77 -11.99 -7.56
C ARG A 55 -2.09 -12.74 -7.77
N GLY A 56 -2.86 -12.43 -8.81
CA GLY A 56 -4.16 -13.11 -8.98
C GLY A 56 -4.85 -13.01 -10.33
N ALA A 57 -4.30 -12.30 -11.32
CA ALA A 57 -4.93 -12.24 -12.64
C ALA A 57 -4.45 -13.42 -13.50
N ASN A 58 -5.14 -14.56 -13.40
CA ASN A 58 -4.91 -15.70 -14.29
C ASN A 58 -5.14 -15.24 -15.73
N TRP A 59 -4.13 -15.34 -16.58
CA TRP A 59 -4.11 -14.75 -17.92
C TRP A 59 -5.31 -15.18 -18.77
N TRP A 60 -5.80 -16.40 -18.59
CA TRP A 60 -6.99 -16.90 -19.26
C TRP A 60 -8.28 -16.13 -18.90
N ILE A 61 -8.37 -15.57 -17.69
CA ILE A 61 -9.53 -14.75 -17.26
C ILE A 61 -9.55 -13.43 -18.04
N ILE A 62 -8.40 -12.81 -18.26
CA ILE A 62 -8.30 -11.59 -19.07
C ILE A 62 -8.71 -11.89 -20.51
N LEU A 63 -8.28 -13.04 -21.06
CA LEU A 63 -8.71 -13.48 -22.40
C LEU A 63 -10.22 -13.68 -22.49
N ILE A 64 -10.86 -14.29 -21.48
CA ILE A 64 -12.32 -14.48 -21.46
C ILE A 64 -13.06 -13.14 -21.42
N ILE A 65 -12.59 -12.16 -20.64
CA ILE A 65 -13.23 -10.84 -20.55
C ILE A 65 -13.12 -10.09 -21.89
N VAL A 66 -11.97 -10.15 -22.56
CA VAL A 66 -11.77 -9.53 -23.88
C VAL A 66 -12.64 -10.21 -24.94
N LEU A 67 -12.81 -11.54 -24.87
CA LEU A 67 -13.66 -12.30 -25.79
C LEU A 67 -15.17 -12.10 -25.54
N ALA A 68 -15.60 -11.97 -24.27
CA ALA A 68 -17.00 -11.78 -23.90
C ALA A 68 -17.48 -10.32 -24.09
N GLY A 69 -16.58 -9.34 -23.97
CA GLY A 69 -16.89 -7.91 -24.08
C GLY A 69 -17.48 -7.49 -25.43
N GLY A 70 -17.28 -8.26 -26.50
CA GLY A 70 -17.85 -7.98 -27.83
C GLY A 70 -19.31 -8.42 -28.03
N ALA A 71 -19.80 -9.42 -27.28
CA ALA A 71 -21.09 -10.07 -27.57
C ALA A 71 -22.31 -9.40 -26.90
N ILE A 72 -22.11 -8.71 -25.77
CA ILE A 72 -23.23 -8.14 -25.00
C ILE A 72 -23.90 -6.98 -25.75
N GLY A 73 -23.12 -6.12 -26.43
CA GLY A 73 -23.64 -4.98 -27.20
C GLY A 73 -24.51 -5.40 -28.40
N ALA A 74 -24.09 -6.41 -29.14
CA ALA A 74 -24.84 -6.93 -30.29
C ALA A 74 -26.15 -7.61 -29.86
N THR A 75 -26.13 -8.35 -28.75
CA THR A 75 -27.33 -9.06 -28.25
C THR A 75 -28.40 -8.09 -27.77
N ILE A 76 -28.02 -7.00 -27.09
CA ILE A 76 -28.97 -5.94 -26.64
C ILE A 76 -29.63 -5.23 -27.84
N LEU A 77 -28.86 -4.93 -28.90
CA LEU A 77 -29.41 -4.30 -30.10
C LEU A 77 -30.39 -5.21 -30.85
N VAL A 78 -30.06 -6.50 -31.01
CA VAL A 78 -30.93 -7.48 -31.67
C VAL A 78 -32.22 -7.71 -30.88
N ASN A 79 -32.17 -7.79 -29.56
CA ASN A 79 -33.38 -7.95 -28.74
C ASN A 79 -34.28 -6.70 -28.76
N ARG A 80 -33.69 -5.48 -28.75
CA ARG A 80 -34.45 -4.22 -28.93
C ARG A 80 -35.09 -4.11 -30.32
N ALA A 81 -34.43 -4.61 -31.37
CA ALA A 81 -35.00 -4.64 -32.71
C ALA A 81 -36.18 -5.63 -32.83
N LYS A 82 -36.08 -6.81 -32.18
CA LYS A 82 -37.19 -7.77 -32.13
C LYS A 82 -38.41 -7.24 -31.36
N SER A 83 -38.22 -6.50 -30.27
CA SER A 83 -39.35 -5.98 -29.50
C SER A 83 -40.14 -4.93 -30.28
N LYS A 84 -39.48 -4.08 -31.07
CA LYS A 84 -40.15 -3.07 -31.92
C LYS A 84 -41.01 -3.69 -33.03
N LYS A 85 -40.49 -4.69 -33.75
CA LYS A 85 -41.26 -5.39 -34.81
C LYS A 85 -42.50 -6.11 -34.28
N LYS A 86 -42.46 -6.61 -33.05
CA LYS A 86 -43.58 -7.33 -32.42
C LYS A 86 -44.74 -6.40 -32.02
N GLU A 87 -44.45 -5.11 -31.86
CA GLU A 87 -45.45 -4.09 -31.50
C GLU A 87 -46.12 -3.52 -32.76
N GLU A 88 -45.38 -3.41 -33.87
CA GLU A 88 -45.90 -3.04 -35.19
C GLU A 88 -46.84 -4.10 -35.80
N GLU A 89 -46.63 -5.39 -35.51
CA GLU A 89 -47.49 -6.49 -35.99
C GLU A 89 -48.79 -6.64 -35.18
N LYS A 90 -48.90 -5.95 -34.03
CA LYS A 90 -50.06 -6.04 -33.13
C LYS A 90 -51.04 -4.87 -33.28
N GLN A 91 -50.81 -3.94 -34.20
CA GLN A 91 -51.71 -2.83 -34.53
C GLN A 91 -52.43 -3.07 -35.87
#